data_AF-A0A3B0RSP8-F1
#
_entry.id   AF-A0A3B0RSP8-F1
#
_cell.length_a   1.000
_cell.length_b   1.000
_cell.length_c   1.000
_cell.angle_alpha   90.00
_cell.angle_beta   90.00
_cell.angle_gamma   90.00
#
_symmetry.space_group_name_H-M   'P 1'
#
loop_
_entity.id
_entity.type
_entity.pdbx_description
1 polymer ?
#
loop_
_entity_poly.entity_id
_entity_poly.type
_entity_poly.pdbx_seq_one_letter_code
_entity_poly.pdbx_strand_id
1 'polypeptide(L)'
;GGVVGPGQVIMLIVPEKDRLVLSAQVSPQDIDQISIGQKVVINFPAFSSSVTPSLDGEVYGIAADLTQENATTPPYYEVRIKLKPGEAEKLGSQQLKPGMPAEAYIQTTTRSALSYLIKPFTDQLNRAFREG
;
A
#
# COMPACT_ATOMS: atom_id res chain seq x y z
N GLY A 1 22.20 -13.19 -2.25
CA GLY A 1 21.19 -13.54 -3.26
C GLY A 1 19.84 -13.52 -2.59
N GLY A 2 18.92 -12.69 -3.07
CA GLY A 2 17.61 -12.51 -2.46
C GLY A 2 17.04 -11.15 -2.83
N VAL A 3 16.73 -10.97 -4.12
CA VAL A 3 15.96 -9.80 -4.57
C VAL A 3 14.51 -10.14 -4.29
N VAL A 4 14.00 -9.68 -3.15
CA VAL A 4 12.57 -9.75 -2.86
C VAL A 4 11.93 -8.52 -3.48
N GLY A 5 11.09 -8.78 -4.47
CA GLY A 5 10.42 -7.76 -5.25
C GLY A 5 9.39 -6.97 -4.42
N PRO A 6 9.12 -5.71 -4.80
CA PRO A 6 8.13 -4.89 -4.15
C PRO A 6 6.74 -5.53 -4.26
N GLY A 7 5.95 -5.52 -3.17
CA GLY A 7 4.56 -5.95 -3.20
C GLY A 7 3.75 -5.06 -4.14
N GLN A 8 3.18 -5.64 -5.18
CA GLN A 8 2.27 -4.93 -6.10
C GLN A 8 0.91 -4.80 -5.43
N VAL A 9 0.41 -3.57 -5.30
CA VAL A 9 -0.92 -3.29 -4.76
C VAL A 9 -1.74 -2.51 -5.79
N ILE A 10 -2.97 -2.98 -6.04
CA ILE A 10 -3.94 -2.26 -6.88
C ILE A 10 -4.57 -1.16 -6.03
N MET A 11 -4.62 0.05 -6.58
CA MET A 11 -5.02 1.25 -5.86
C MET A 11 -5.83 2.21 -6.74
N LEU A 12 -6.59 3.08 -6.09
CA LEU A 12 -7.44 4.09 -6.74
C LEU A 12 -7.13 5.49 -6.22
N ILE A 13 -7.32 6.49 -7.08
CA ILE A 13 -7.25 7.89 -6.69
C ILE A 13 -8.58 8.29 -6.06
N VAL A 14 -8.54 8.83 -4.84
CA VAL A 14 -9.72 9.32 -4.12
C VAL A 14 -9.56 10.81 -3.79
N PRO A 15 -10.64 11.60 -3.87
CA PRO A 15 -10.59 13.00 -3.47
C PRO A 15 -10.64 13.11 -1.94
N GLU A 16 -9.70 13.83 -1.34
CA GLU A 16 -9.72 14.12 0.10
C GLU A 16 -9.41 15.60 0.36
N LYS A 17 -10.41 16.37 0.83
CA LYS A 17 -10.27 17.76 1.30
C LYS A 17 -9.35 18.62 0.40
N ASP A 18 -9.69 18.69 -0.89
CA ASP A 18 -9.00 19.47 -1.93
C ASP A 18 -7.62 18.95 -2.37
N ARG A 19 -7.21 17.75 -1.93
CA ARG A 19 -6.01 17.07 -2.43
C ARG A 19 -6.36 15.69 -2.96
N LEU A 20 -5.67 15.28 -4.02
CA LEU A 20 -5.77 13.91 -4.51
C LEU A 20 -4.94 13.01 -3.62
N VAL A 21 -5.62 12.07 -2.97
CA VAL A 21 -5.02 11.04 -2.14
C VAL A 21 -5.10 9.72 -2.89
N LEU A 22 -4.07 8.92 -2.69
CA LEU A 22 -3.93 7.61 -3.29
C LEU A 22 -4.32 6.56 -2.25
N SER A 23 -5.29 5.71 -2.56
CA SER A 23 -5.80 4.69 -1.65
C SER A 23 -5.46 3.30 -2.18
N ALA A 24 -4.65 2.56 -1.43
CA ALA A 24 -4.16 1.23 -1.78
C ALA A 24 -4.79 0.17 -0.86
N GLN A 25 -5.19 -0.96 -1.44
CA GLN A 25 -5.79 -2.08 -0.72
C GLN A 25 -4.70 -3.08 -0.32
N VAL A 26 -4.32 -3.11 0.96
CA VAL A 26 -3.28 -4.02 1.44
C VAL A 26 -3.89 -5.24 2.10
N SER A 27 -3.36 -6.41 1.76
CA SER A 27 -3.81 -7.66 2.35
C SER A 27 -3.53 -7.69 3.88
N PRO A 28 -4.38 -8.33 4.70
CA PRO A 28 -4.18 -8.41 6.15
C PRO A 28 -2.89 -9.15 6.52
N GLN A 29 -2.47 -10.07 5.66
CA GLN A 29 -1.22 -10.78 5.84
C GLN A 29 -0.02 -9.85 5.62
N ASP A 30 -0.11 -8.77 4.86
CA ASP A 30 1.03 -7.89 4.58
C ASP A 30 1.06 -6.61 5.42
N ILE A 31 -0.02 -6.29 6.15
CA ILE A 31 -0.17 -5.03 6.90
C ILE A 31 0.94 -4.79 7.94
N ASP A 32 1.44 -5.86 8.57
CA ASP A 32 2.53 -5.80 9.56
C ASP A 32 3.84 -5.22 8.97
N GLN A 33 4.00 -5.25 7.65
CA GLN A 33 5.17 -4.72 6.95
C GLN A 33 4.98 -3.27 6.52
N ILE A 34 3.79 -2.71 6.67
CA ILE A 34 3.46 -1.35 6.26
C ILE A 34 3.59 -0.42 7.45
N SER A 35 4.20 0.74 7.23
CA SER A 35 4.36 1.75 8.28
C SER A 35 4.25 3.14 7.68
N ILE A 36 3.70 4.07 8.47
CA ILE A 36 3.68 5.49 8.13
C ILE A 36 5.12 5.95 7.89
N GLY A 37 5.33 6.71 6.81
CA GLY A 37 6.63 7.20 6.39
C GLY A 37 7.36 6.32 5.36
N GLN A 38 6.83 5.13 5.05
CA GLN A 38 7.45 4.27 4.04
C GLN A 38 7.37 4.87 2.65
N LYS A 39 8.47 4.73 1.90
CA LYS A 39 8.56 5.16 0.50
C LYS A 39 7.69 4.26 -0.37
N VAL A 40 6.98 4.91 -1.29
CA VAL A 40 6.12 4.24 -2.27
C VAL A 40 6.50 4.74 -3.66
N VAL A 41 6.61 3.82 -4.62
CA VAL A 41 6.67 4.18 -6.04
C VAL A 41 5.28 3.92 -6.63
N ILE A 42 4.70 4.93 -7.28
CA ILE A 42 3.35 4.85 -7.83
C ILE A 42 3.44 4.91 -9.35
N ASN A 43 2.91 3.89 -10.00
CA ASN A 43 2.80 3.83 -11.45
C ASN A 43 1.35 4.09 -11.86
N PHE A 44 1.17 4.79 -12.97
CA PHE A 44 -0.16 5.09 -13.52
C PHE A 44 -0.30 4.45 -14.91
N PRO A 45 -0.74 3.19 -15.00
CA PRO A 45 -0.85 2.46 -16.27
C PRO A 45 -1.81 3.12 -17.26
N ALA A 46 -2.76 3.92 -16.77
CA ALA A 46 -3.74 4.65 -17.56
C ALA A 46 -3.11 5.73 -18.46
N PHE A 47 -1.90 6.20 -18.17
CA PHE A 47 -1.20 7.14 -19.05
C PHE A 47 -0.45 6.39 -20.15
N SER A 48 -1.09 6.22 -21.31
CA SER A 48 -0.47 5.64 -22.49
C SER A 48 0.56 6.62 -23.08
N SER A 49 1.85 6.44 -22.80
CA SER A 49 2.93 7.08 -23.58
C SER A 49 4.27 6.41 -23.33
N SER A 50 4.47 5.21 -23.90
CA SER A 50 5.77 4.53 -24.09
C SER A 50 6.64 4.21 -22.85
N VAL A 51 6.45 4.90 -21.73
CA VAL A 51 7.09 4.76 -20.42
C VAL A 51 6.00 5.12 -19.40
N THR A 52 5.56 4.16 -18.60
CA THR A 52 4.59 4.42 -17.52
C THR A 52 5.19 5.45 -16.56
N PRO A 53 4.59 6.64 -16.40
CA PRO A 53 5.11 7.63 -15.47
C PRO A 53 5.06 7.05 -14.05
N SER A 54 6.21 7.07 -13.37
CA SER A 54 6.34 6.69 -11.98
C SER A 54 6.53 7.95 -11.12
N LEU A 55 5.76 8.03 -10.04
CA LEU A 55 5.85 9.12 -9.08
C LEU A 55 6.27 8.58 -7.71
N ASP A 56 7.03 9.39 -6.99
CA ASP A 56 7.38 9.06 -5.62
C ASP A 56 6.29 9.50 -4.62
N GLY A 57 6.00 8.62 -3.67
CA GLY A 57 5.06 8.86 -2.61
C GLY A 57 5.56 8.36 -1.26
N GLU A 58 4.69 8.54 -0.27
CA GLU A 58 4.91 8.13 1.10
C GLU A 58 3.58 7.68 1.73
N VAL A 59 3.62 6.57 2.48
CA VAL A 59 2.48 6.15 3.31
C VAL A 59 2.27 7.20 4.40
N TYR A 60 1.08 7.77 4.48
CA TYR A 60 0.77 8.77 5.50
C TYR A 60 -0.38 8.36 6.41
N GLY A 61 -1.13 7.32 6.06
CA GLY A 61 -2.21 6.78 6.87
C GLY A 61 -2.44 5.31 6.59
N ILE A 62 -2.90 4.60 7.61
CA ILE A 62 -3.34 3.21 7.54
C ILE A 62 -4.68 3.18 8.27
N ALA A 63 -5.73 2.65 7.65
CA ALA A 63 -7.01 2.49 8.30
C ALA A 63 -6.88 1.54 9.50
N ALA A 64 -7.56 1.88 10.59
CA ALA A 64 -7.56 1.06 11.79
C ALA A 64 -8.37 -0.24 11.62
N ASP A 65 -9.35 -0.23 10.72
CA ASP A 65 -10.31 -1.31 10.55
C ASP A 65 -10.09 -2.07 9.25
N LEU A 66 -10.34 -3.37 9.34
CA LEU A 66 -10.35 -4.27 8.20
C LEU A 66 -11.62 -4.04 7.36
N THR A 67 -11.46 -3.77 6.08
CA THR A 67 -12.56 -3.52 5.15
C THR A 67 -12.83 -4.75 4.30
N GLN A 68 -14.10 -5.07 4.11
CA GLN A 68 -14.56 -6.07 3.15
C GLN A 68 -15.80 -5.53 2.45
N GLU A 69 -15.67 -5.20 1.16
CA GLU A 69 -16.74 -4.54 0.41
C GLU A 69 -17.94 -5.47 0.13
N ASN A 70 -17.67 -6.76 -0.08
CA ASN A 70 -18.69 -7.79 -0.29
C ASN A 70 -18.13 -9.17 0.07
N ALA A 71 -19.00 -10.19 0.13
CA ALA A 71 -18.62 -11.55 0.51
C ALA A 71 -17.61 -12.23 -0.43
N THR A 72 -17.47 -11.74 -1.68
CA THR A 72 -16.55 -12.29 -2.67
C THR A 72 -15.19 -11.59 -2.70
N THR A 73 -15.11 -10.36 -2.21
CA THR A 73 -13.86 -9.58 -2.15
C THR A 73 -13.06 -10.03 -0.92
N PRO A 74 -11.78 -10.40 -1.06
CA PRO A 74 -10.91 -10.64 0.08
C PRO A 74 -10.84 -9.40 0.99
N PRO A 75 -10.83 -9.57 2.32
CA PRO A 75 -10.73 -8.44 3.22
C PRO A 75 -9.36 -7.75 3.06
N TYR A 76 -9.30 -6.44 3.27
CA TYR A 76 -8.10 -5.61 3.09
C TYR A 76 -8.07 -4.44 4.08
N TYR A 77 -6.87 -3.91 4.35
CA TYR A 77 -6.69 -2.62 4.99
C TYR A 77 -6.54 -1.53 3.95
N GLU A 78 -7.20 -0.40 4.16
CA GLU A 78 -6.98 0.79 3.34
C GLU A 78 -5.70 1.50 3.79
N VAL A 79 -4.76 1.67 2.86
CA VAL A 79 -3.51 2.42 3.08
C VAL A 79 -3.53 3.68 2.24
N ARG A 80 -3.36 4.83 2.90
CA ARG A 80 -3.36 6.13 2.26
C ARG A 80 -1.95 6.60 1.98
N ILE A 81 -1.74 7.01 0.73
CA ILE A 81 -0.47 7.43 0.19
C ILE A 81 -0.62 8.87 -0.30
N LYS A 82 0.40 9.68 -0.01
CA LYS A 82 0.52 11.05 -0.52
C LYS A 82 1.71 11.09 -1.46
N LEU A 83 1.60 11.89 -2.52
CA LEU A 83 2.73 12.20 -3.38
C LEU A 83 3.74 13.07 -2.62
N LYS A 84 5.02 12.90 -2.92
CA LYS A 84 6.04 13.84 -2.42
C LYS A 84 5.86 15.21 -3.10
N PRO A 85 6.31 16.30 -2.45
CA PRO A 85 6.28 17.63 -3.06
C PRO A 85 6.96 17.64 -4.43
N GLY A 86 6.34 18.29 -5.43
CA GLY A 86 6.87 18.39 -6.80
C GLY A 86 6.62 17.16 -7.69
N GLU A 87 6.23 16.00 -7.15
CA GLU A 87 5.98 14.81 -7.97
C GLU A 87 4.75 14.94 -8.85
N ALA A 88 3.69 15.58 -8.34
CA ALA A 88 2.48 15.84 -9.13
C ALA A 88 2.75 16.75 -10.36
N GLU A 89 3.75 17.62 -10.28
CA GLU A 89 4.14 18.54 -11.36
C GLU A 89 4.79 17.80 -12.53
N LYS A 90 5.40 16.62 -12.28
CA LYS A 90 5.98 15.77 -13.33
C LYS A 90 4.94 15.24 -14.31
N LEU A 91 3.66 15.22 -13.92
CA LEU A 91 2.56 14.87 -14.81
C LEU A 91 2.22 16.00 -15.81
N GLY A 92 2.76 17.21 -15.62
CA GLY A 92 2.56 18.34 -16.52
C GLY A 92 1.08 18.67 -16.71
N SER A 93 0.58 18.53 -17.93
CA SER A 93 -0.84 18.74 -18.26
C SER A 93 -1.72 17.51 -18.03
N GLN A 94 -1.15 16.35 -17.69
CA GLN A 94 -1.90 15.14 -17.39
C GLN A 94 -2.46 15.22 -15.98
N GLN A 95 -3.76 15.46 -15.86
CA GLN A 95 -4.43 15.55 -14.57
C GLN A 95 -4.84 14.16 -14.09
N LEU A 96 -4.44 13.84 -12.86
CA LEU A 96 -4.99 12.72 -12.10
C LEU A 96 -6.48 12.96 -11.85
N LYS A 97 -7.31 11.96 -12.14
CA LYS A 97 -8.75 12.01 -11.89
C LYS A 97 -9.14 10.98 -10.84
N PRO A 98 -10.09 11.29 -9.94
CA PRO A 98 -10.69 10.29 -9.06
C PRO A 98 -11.16 9.06 -9.84
N GLY A 99 -10.96 7.88 -9.25
CA GLY A 99 -11.31 6.59 -9.87
C GLY A 99 -10.32 6.07 -10.91
N MET A 100 -9.25 6.81 -11.21
CA MET A 100 -8.17 6.32 -12.07
C MET A 100 -7.41 5.19 -11.37
N PRO A 101 -7.14 4.07 -12.07
CA PRO A 101 -6.33 3.00 -11.51
C PRO A 101 -4.86 3.40 -11.48
N ALA A 102 -4.20 3.03 -10.39
CA ALA A 102 -2.76 3.13 -10.24
C ALA A 102 -2.22 1.86 -9.57
N GLU A 103 -0.91 1.71 -9.58
CA GLU A 103 -0.21 0.62 -8.91
C GLU A 103 0.79 1.22 -7.92
N ALA A 104 0.73 0.80 -6.66
CA ALA A 104 1.69 1.20 -5.64
C ALA A 104 2.66 0.05 -5.36
N TYR A 105 3.93 0.41 -5.32
CA TYR A 105 5.03 -0.43 -4.89
C TYR A 105 5.57 0.15 -3.59
N ILE A 106 5.08 -0.37 -2.46
CA ILE A 106 5.52 0.05 -1.13
C ILE A 106 6.83 -0.69 -0.83
N GLN A 107 7.88 0.04 -0.48
CA GLN A 107 9.15 -0.56 -0.08
C GLN A 107 9.02 -1.20 1.31
N THR A 108 8.63 -2.47 1.35
CA THR A 108 8.53 -3.25 2.59
C THR A 108 9.88 -3.87 2.96
N THR A 109 10.20 -3.89 4.25
CA THR A 109 11.29 -4.73 4.77
C THR A 109 10.95 -6.20 4.59
N THR A 110 11.89 -6.95 4.02
CA THR A 110 11.73 -8.34 3.57
C THR A 110 11.15 -9.27 4.64
N ARG A 111 10.04 -9.95 4.34
CA ARG A 111 9.70 -11.21 5.02
C ARG A 111 10.77 -12.25 4.69
N SER A 112 11.53 -12.67 5.69
CA SER A 112 12.25 -13.94 5.61
C SER A 112 11.25 -15.09 5.64
N ALA A 113 11.47 -16.17 4.88
CA ALA A 113 10.67 -17.40 4.98
C ALA A 113 10.57 -17.91 6.43
N LEU A 114 11.57 -17.60 7.26
CA LEU A 114 11.60 -17.88 8.69
C LEU A 114 10.45 -17.19 9.47
N SER A 115 9.97 -16.02 9.03
CA SER A 115 8.91 -15.28 9.72
C SER A 115 7.55 -15.98 9.67
N TYR A 116 7.29 -16.80 8.65
CA TYR A 116 6.07 -17.61 8.57
C TYR A 116 6.11 -18.80 9.54
N LEU A 117 7.29 -19.34 9.83
CA LEU A 117 7.46 -20.45 10.75
C LEU A 117 7.36 -20.02 12.22
N ILE A 118 7.76 -18.77 12.53
CA ILE A 118 7.77 -18.25 13.91
C ILE A 118 6.42 -17.65 14.33
N LYS A 119 5.60 -17.12 13.40
CA LYS A 119 4.30 -16.49 13.71
C LYS A 119 3.37 -17.33 14.61
N PRO A 120 3.15 -18.65 14.37
CA PRO A 120 2.29 -19.45 15.25
C PRO A 120 2.84 -19.59 16.67
N PHE A 121 4.17 -19.54 16.85
CA PHE A 121 4.81 -19.68 18.15
C PHE A 121 4.63 -18.42 19.01
N THR A 122 4.80 -17.24 18.42
CA THR A 122 4.60 -15.96 19.12
C THR A 122 3.12 -15.72 19.45
N ASP A 123 2.19 -16.08 18.55
CA ASP A 123 0.76 -15.94 18.77
C ASP A 123 0.22 -16.87 19.88
N GLN A 124 0.85 -18.04 20.08
CA GLN A 124 0.54 -18.91 21.22
C GLN A 124 1.07 -18.36 22.55
N LEU A 125 2.28 -17.78 22.56
CA LEU A 125 2.84 -17.18 23.78
C LEU A 125 2.02 -15.97 24.25
N ASN A 126 1.62 -15.07 23.34
CA ASN A 126 0.83 -13.89 23.69
C ASN A 126 -0.57 -14.21 24.24
N ARG A 127 -1.16 -15.36 23.87
CA ARG A 127 -2.43 -15.84 24.46
C ARG A 127 -2.23 -16.39 25.87
N ALA A 128 -1.15 -17.14 26.11
CA ALA A 128 -0.84 -17.73 27.41
C ALA A 128 -0.57 -16.69 28.51
N PHE A 129 -0.09 -15.49 28.16
CA PHE A 129 0.15 -14.40 29.12
C PHE A 129 -1.08 -13.51 29.40
N ARG A 130 -2.19 -13.69 28.69
CA ARG A 130 -3.45 -12.95 28.95
C ARG A 130 -4.48 -13.76 29.73
N GLU A 131 -4.23 -15.05 29.95
CA GLU A 131 -5.10 -15.97 30.69
C GLU A 131 -4.46 -16.48 32.00
N GLY A 132 -3.37 -15.84 32.46
CA GLY A 132 -2.68 -16.15 33.73
C GLY A 132 -2.87 -15.10 34.81
#